data_AF-A0A3S4CDW3-F1
#
_entry.id   AF-A0A3S4CDW3-F1
#
_cell.length_a   1.000
_cell.length_b   1.000
_cell.length_c   1.000
_cell.angle_alpha   90.00
_cell.angle_beta   90.00
_cell.angle_gamma   90.00
#
_symmetry.space_group_name_H-M   'P 1'
#
loop_
_entity.id
_entity.type
_entity.pdbx_description
1 polymer ?
#
loop_
_entity_poly.entity_id
_entity_poly.type
_entity_poly.pdbx_seq_one_letter_code
_entity_poly.pdbx_strand_id
1 'polypeptide(L)'
;MAKPTVLLYRVRMPILPDPADGSGPDLSDQDLRVHALASLVTERGRVDSALLDSFIDVYVSRLATAGGATPPLPVPTAADVTDAALGARAMTEIPRDGDGPLFRARWEALAFVLTMMLEQRGVFSWLEWADTLGATIRVAAPGTAYYEAWLDGLERIVVHKEIADRATLTRYQHAWDQAAARTPPGTAIALRPEDFA
;
A
#
# COMPACT_ATOMS: atom_id res chain seq x y z
N MET A 1 0.59 36.04 9.90
CA MET A 1 -0.36 35.19 9.12
C MET A 1 0.48 34.24 8.28
N ALA A 2 0.61 32.98 8.70
CA ALA A 2 1.34 31.97 7.95
C ALA A 2 0.52 31.61 6.70
N LYS A 3 1.15 31.67 5.52
CA LYS A 3 0.54 31.16 4.28
C LYS A 3 0.21 29.68 4.47
N PRO A 4 -0.93 29.17 3.96
CA PRO A 4 -1.12 27.73 3.86
C PRO A 4 0.01 27.21 2.97
N THR A 5 0.93 26.47 3.57
CA THR A 5 1.96 25.72 2.85
C THR A 5 1.21 24.78 1.93
N VAL A 6 1.17 25.13 0.64
CA VAL A 6 0.69 24.23 -0.41
C VAL A 6 1.67 23.06 -0.39
N LEU A 7 1.30 21.98 0.31
CA LEU A 7 1.99 20.71 0.16
C LEU A 7 1.68 20.26 -1.28
N LEU A 8 2.55 20.66 -2.19
CA LEU A 8 2.65 20.06 -3.52
C LEU A 8 3.11 18.62 -3.26
N TYR A 9 2.16 17.73 -2.98
CA TYR A 9 2.39 16.30 -2.95
C TYR A 9 2.77 15.86 -4.36
N ARG A 10 4.05 15.99 -4.68
CA ARG A 10 4.67 15.28 -5.79
C ARG A 10 5.07 13.92 -5.25
N VAL A 11 4.10 13.05 -5.02
CA VAL A 11 4.37 11.63 -5.27
C VAL A 11 4.44 11.56 -6.79
N ARG A 12 5.64 11.74 -7.35
CA ARG A 12 5.84 11.71 -8.79
C ARG A 12 5.91 10.25 -9.20
N MET A 13 4.84 9.51 -8.97
CA MET A 13 4.71 8.19 -9.54
C MET A 13 4.33 8.38 -11.01
N PRO A 14 5.14 7.91 -11.98
CA PRO A 14 4.61 7.58 -13.28
C PRO A 14 3.67 6.40 -13.04
N ILE A 15 2.38 6.68 -12.84
CA ILE A 15 1.36 5.66 -13.02
C ILE A 15 1.34 5.41 -14.53
N LEU A 16 2.26 4.57 -14.98
CA LEU A 16 2.14 3.95 -16.28
C LEU A 16 0.99 2.95 -16.10
N PRO A 17 -0.09 3.04 -16.90
CA PRO A 17 -1.15 2.03 -16.87
C PRO A 17 -0.53 0.65 -17.09
N ASP A 18 -1.16 -0.39 -16.54
CA ASP A 18 -0.80 -1.75 -16.89
C ASP A 18 -0.90 -1.88 -18.43
N PRO A 19 0.11 -2.39 -19.15
CA PRO A 19 -0.01 -2.58 -20.59
C PRO A 19 -1.16 -3.53 -21.00
N ALA A 20 -1.80 -4.23 -20.06
CA ALA A 20 -2.81 -5.25 -20.33
C ALA A 20 -4.25 -4.76 -20.57
N ASP A 21 -4.64 -3.57 -20.12
CA ASP A 21 -6.08 -3.22 -19.99
C ASP A 21 -6.59 -2.11 -20.91
N GLY A 22 -5.72 -1.37 -21.61
CA GLY A 22 -6.09 -0.49 -22.73
C GLY A 22 -7.16 0.58 -22.43
N SER A 23 -7.51 0.74 -21.16
CA SER A 23 -8.44 1.73 -20.63
C SER A 23 -7.62 2.90 -20.09
N GLY A 24 -8.24 4.07 -19.91
CA GLY A 24 -7.55 5.25 -19.35
C GLY A 24 -7.00 5.02 -17.93
N PRO A 25 -6.58 6.08 -17.21
CA PRO A 25 -5.98 5.98 -15.88
C PRO A 25 -7.00 5.61 -14.79
N ASP A 26 -7.77 4.54 -14.98
CA ASP A 26 -8.73 4.03 -14.01
C ASP A 26 -7.94 3.26 -12.95
N LEU A 27 -7.62 3.95 -11.86
CA LEU A 27 -6.90 3.36 -10.74
C LEU A 27 -7.79 2.28 -10.12
N SER A 28 -7.21 1.10 -9.87
CA SER A 28 -7.93 0.08 -9.11
C SER A 28 -8.24 0.58 -7.70
N ASP A 29 -9.23 -0.03 -7.05
CA ASP A 29 -9.53 0.25 -5.64
C ASP A 29 -8.26 0.10 -4.77
N GLN A 30 -7.45 -0.93 -5.03
CA GLN A 30 -6.19 -1.17 -4.34
C GLN A 30 -5.17 -0.04 -4.57
N ASP A 31 -5.07 0.50 -5.80
CA ASP A 31 -4.22 1.66 -6.09
C ASP A 31 -4.67 2.89 -5.29
N LEU A 32 -5.98 3.21 -5.32
CA LEU A 32 -6.55 4.33 -4.57
C LEU A 32 -6.29 4.21 -3.07
N ARG A 33 -6.50 3.01 -2.51
CA ARG A 33 -6.28 2.70 -1.09
C ARG A 33 -4.82 2.89 -0.67
N VAL A 34 -3.87 2.33 -1.42
CA VAL A 34 -2.46 2.44 -1.06
C VAL A 34 -1.92 3.87 -1.26
N HIS A 35 -2.43 4.61 -2.25
CA HIS A 35 -2.05 6.01 -2.46
C HIS A 35 -2.62 6.93 -1.38
N ALA A 36 -3.84 6.66 -0.91
CA ALA A 36 -4.42 7.33 0.24
C ALA A 36 -3.57 7.12 1.50
N LEU A 37 -3.19 5.86 1.78
CA LEU A 37 -2.29 5.53 2.88
C LEU A 37 -0.95 6.25 2.77
N ALA A 38 -0.27 6.15 1.63
CA ALA A 38 1.00 6.81 1.37
C ALA A 38 0.93 8.32 1.64
N SER A 39 -0.11 8.98 1.12
CA SER A 39 -0.33 10.41 1.31
C SER A 39 -0.50 10.76 2.77
N LEU A 40 -1.31 9.99 3.50
CA LEU A 40 -1.59 10.21 4.92
C LEU A 40 -0.35 10.00 5.79
N VAL A 41 0.40 8.92 5.60
CA VAL A 41 1.58 8.67 6.42
C VAL A 41 2.69 9.69 6.14
N THR A 42 2.78 10.20 4.91
CA THR A 42 3.69 11.30 4.57
C THR A 42 3.22 12.63 5.15
N GLU A 43 1.92 12.96 5.06
CA GLU A 43 1.34 14.17 5.66
C GLU A 43 1.62 14.26 7.17
N ARG A 44 1.49 13.11 7.83
CA ARG A 44 1.70 12.98 9.28
C ARG A 44 3.18 12.92 9.66
N GLY A 45 4.09 13.13 8.72
CA GLY A 45 5.54 13.09 8.95
C GLY A 45 6.07 11.72 9.33
N ARG A 46 5.28 10.66 9.13
CA ARG A 46 5.68 9.28 9.42
C ARG A 46 6.52 8.69 8.30
N VAL A 47 6.45 9.23 7.09
CA VAL A 47 7.25 8.78 5.94
C VAL A 47 7.76 9.97 5.13
N ASP A 48 9.08 10.06 4.95
CA ASP A 48 9.69 11.04 4.04
C ASP A 48 9.34 10.71 2.58
N SER A 49 8.83 11.71 1.84
CA SER A 49 8.36 11.54 0.46
C SER A 49 9.49 11.24 -0.52
N ALA A 50 10.68 11.81 -0.35
CA ALA A 50 11.82 11.55 -1.22
C ALA A 50 12.36 10.12 -1.01
N LEU A 51 12.30 9.63 0.23
CA LEU A 51 12.60 8.23 0.51
C LEU A 51 11.57 7.31 -0.16
N LEU A 52 10.28 7.64 -0.06
CA LEU A 52 9.21 6.85 -0.67
C LEU A 52 9.38 6.76 -2.20
N ASP A 53 9.63 7.90 -2.87
CA ASP A 53 9.88 7.96 -4.31
C ASP A 53 11.12 7.12 -4.71
N SER A 54 12.21 7.19 -3.95
CA SER A 54 13.41 6.40 -4.24
C SER A 54 13.19 4.89 -4.10
N PHE A 55 12.39 4.45 -3.11
CA PHE A 55 12.09 3.03 -2.94
C PHE A 55 11.14 2.53 -4.02
N ILE A 56 10.19 3.36 -4.44
CA ILE A 56 9.30 3.06 -5.56
C ILE A 56 10.12 2.78 -6.82
N ASP A 57 11.09 3.61 -7.17
CA ASP A 57 11.90 3.42 -8.40
C ASP A 57 12.68 2.09 -8.38
N VAL A 58 13.21 1.69 -7.22
CA VAL A 58 13.88 0.40 -7.03
C VAL A 58 12.90 -0.77 -7.26
N TYR A 59 11.69 -0.69 -6.72
CA TYR A 59 10.72 -1.78 -6.84
C TYR A 59 9.94 -1.80 -8.15
N VAL A 60 9.75 -0.65 -8.81
CA VAL A 60 9.17 -0.59 -10.17
C VAL A 60 10.06 -1.31 -11.17
N SER A 61 11.39 -1.27 -10.98
CA SER A 61 12.33 -2.08 -11.77
C SER A 61 12.21 -3.60 -11.54
N ARG A 62 11.49 -4.00 -10.48
CA ARG A 62 11.28 -5.38 -10.03
C ARG A 62 9.82 -5.83 -10.14
N LEU A 63 8.94 -5.04 -10.76
CA LEU A 63 7.65 -5.53 -11.21
C LEU A 63 7.92 -6.74 -12.10
N ALA A 64 7.34 -7.88 -11.73
CA ALA A 64 7.80 -9.14 -12.25
C ALA A 64 7.75 -9.14 -13.78
N THR A 65 8.91 -9.36 -14.42
CA THR A 65 8.98 -9.85 -15.81
C THR A 65 8.44 -11.28 -15.95
N ALA A 66 8.09 -11.93 -14.84
CA ALA A 66 7.62 -13.31 -14.78
C ALA A 66 6.20 -13.38 -14.21
N GLY A 67 5.29 -14.02 -14.95
CA GLY A 67 3.90 -14.26 -14.57
C GLY A 67 3.71 -15.20 -13.38
N GLY A 68 4.29 -14.87 -12.22
CA GLY A 68 4.13 -15.60 -10.98
C GLY A 68 2.73 -15.42 -10.41
N ALA A 69 2.06 -16.52 -10.11
CA ALA A 69 0.82 -16.52 -9.34
C ALA A 69 1.09 -15.88 -7.96
N THR A 70 0.23 -14.95 -7.52
CA THR A 70 0.22 -14.56 -6.10
C THR A 70 0.00 -15.82 -5.28
N PRO A 71 0.80 -16.07 -4.23
CA PRO A 71 0.58 -17.22 -3.39
C PRO A 71 -0.82 -17.08 -2.78
N PRO A 72 -1.54 -18.18 -2.62
CA PRO A 72 -2.77 -18.14 -1.85
C PRO A 72 -2.42 -17.67 -0.43
N LEU A 73 -3.39 -17.05 0.25
CA LEU A 73 -3.24 -16.80 1.67
C LEU A 73 -2.92 -18.09 2.43
N PRO A 74 -2.07 -18.03 3.46
CA PRO A 74 -1.79 -19.19 4.28
C PRO A 74 -3.08 -19.68 4.92
N VAL A 75 -3.36 -20.96 4.78
CA VAL A 75 -4.48 -21.60 5.46
C VAL A 75 -4.09 -21.75 6.94
N PRO A 76 -4.89 -21.21 7.89
CA PRO A 76 -4.60 -21.38 9.31
C PRO A 76 -4.56 -22.86 9.68
N THR A 77 -3.48 -23.28 10.34
CA THR A 77 -3.31 -24.65 10.83
C THR A 77 -3.28 -24.69 12.35
N ALA A 78 -3.27 -25.90 12.91
CA ALA A 78 -3.10 -26.09 14.36
C ALA A 78 -1.74 -25.57 14.88
N ALA A 79 -0.74 -25.37 14.02
CA ALA A 79 0.53 -24.75 14.41
C ALA A 79 0.43 -23.22 14.57
N ASP A 80 -0.59 -22.60 13.97
CA ASP A 80 -0.80 -21.15 13.91
C ASP A 80 -1.79 -20.67 15.00
N VAL A 81 -1.66 -21.23 16.21
CA VAL A 81 -2.62 -21.04 17.32
C VAL A 81 -2.84 -19.56 17.66
N THR A 82 -1.84 -18.71 17.44
CA THR A 82 -1.94 -17.26 17.65
C THR A 82 -1.97 -16.51 16.32
N ASP A 83 -2.55 -15.31 16.32
CA ASP A 83 -2.50 -14.41 15.16
C ASP A 83 -1.06 -14.07 14.80
N ALA A 84 -0.23 -13.73 15.79
CA ALA A 84 1.20 -13.52 15.57
C ALA A 84 1.91 -14.70 14.86
N ALA A 85 1.59 -15.97 15.19
CA ALA A 85 2.18 -17.12 14.51
C ALA A 85 1.73 -17.21 13.05
N LEU A 86 0.43 -17.02 12.80
CA LEU A 86 -0.14 -17.02 11.45
C LEU A 86 0.46 -15.91 10.57
N GLY A 87 0.57 -14.69 11.10
CA GLY A 87 1.16 -13.57 10.36
C GLY A 87 2.67 -13.71 10.18
N ALA A 88 3.39 -14.27 11.17
CA ALA A 88 4.81 -14.56 11.04
C ALA A 88 5.07 -15.55 9.89
N ARG A 89 4.26 -16.59 9.80
CA ARG A 89 4.29 -17.53 8.68
C ARG A 89 4.00 -16.84 7.35
N ALA A 90 2.96 -16.02 7.28
CA ALA A 90 2.61 -15.27 6.07
C ALA A 90 3.80 -14.45 5.54
N MET A 91 4.52 -13.74 6.41
CA MET A 91 5.71 -12.97 6.03
C MET A 91 6.85 -13.82 5.46
N THR A 92 6.99 -15.08 5.90
CA THR A 92 7.99 -16.01 5.38
C THR A 92 7.61 -16.61 4.03
N GLU A 93 6.32 -16.68 3.73
CA GLU A 93 5.78 -17.25 2.48
C GLU A 93 5.68 -16.21 1.34
N ILE A 94 6.11 -14.95 1.58
CA ILE A 94 6.19 -13.92 0.53
C ILE A 94 6.98 -14.46 -0.67
N PRO A 95 6.46 -14.36 -1.91
CA PRO A 95 7.19 -14.77 -3.11
C PRO A 95 8.44 -13.94 -3.26
N ARG A 96 9.58 -14.59 -3.47
CA ARG A 96 10.88 -13.94 -3.61
C ARG A 96 11.69 -14.62 -4.72
N ASP A 97 12.50 -13.86 -5.42
CA ASP A 97 13.58 -14.36 -6.26
C ASP A 97 14.95 -14.13 -5.59
N GLY A 98 16.05 -14.26 -6.34
CA GLY A 98 17.40 -14.03 -5.83
C GLY A 98 17.68 -12.59 -5.40
N ASP A 99 16.87 -11.63 -5.84
CA ASP A 99 17.06 -10.19 -5.63
C ASP A 99 16.04 -9.61 -4.62
N GLY A 100 14.89 -10.26 -4.38
CA GLY A 100 13.98 -9.90 -3.31
C GLY A 100 12.51 -10.29 -3.54
N PRO A 101 11.55 -9.64 -2.85
CA PRO A 101 10.12 -9.89 -3.04
C PRO A 101 9.63 -9.57 -4.45
N LEU A 102 8.72 -10.41 -4.96
CA LEU A 102 8.06 -10.25 -6.25
C LEU A 102 6.68 -9.60 -6.09
N PHE A 103 6.32 -8.76 -7.06
CA PHE A 103 5.06 -8.03 -7.13
C PHE A 103 4.46 -8.10 -8.52
N ARG A 104 3.15 -8.23 -8.61
CA ARG A 104 2.37 -8.25 -9.86
C ARG A 104 1.85 -6.89 -10.24
N ALA A 105 1.65 -6.02 -9.27
CA ALA A 105 1.16 -4.67 -9.47
C ALA A 105 1.94 -3.67 -8.62
N ARG A 106 1.89 -2.42 -9.06
CA ARG A 106 2.60 -1.30 -8.39
C ARG A 106 2.09 -1.08 -6.98
N TRP A 107 0.78 -1.25 -6.76
CA TRP A 107 0.18 -1.11 -5.43
C TRP A 107 0.72 -2.15 -4.43
N GLU A 108 0.99 -3.39 -4.86
CA GLU A 108 1.52 -4.45 -3.98
C GLU A 108 2.91 -4.06 -3.47
N ALA A 109 3.78 -3.60 -4.38
CA ALA A 109 5.10 -3.11 -4.05
C ALA A 109 5.03 -1.91 -3.09
N LEU A 110 4.11 -0.98 -3.35
CA LEU A 110 3.94 0.19 -2.49
C LEU A 110 3.46 -0.20 -1.08
N ALA A 111 2.49 -1.11 -0.97
CA ALA A 111 2.00 -1.59 0.33
C ALA A 111 3.12 -2.25 1.15
N PHE A 112 3.96 -3.07 0.49
CA PHE A 112 5.13 -3.68 1.12
C PHE A 112 6.15 -2.62 1.59
N VAL A 113 6.52 -1.68 0.71
CA VAL A 113 7.47 -0.60 1.03
C VAL A 113 6.97 0.26 2.20
N LEU A 114 5.69 0.66 2.19
CA LEU A 114 5.09 1.43 3.29
C LEU A 114 5.18 0.67 4.61
N THR A 115 4.93 -0.64 4.58
CA THR A 115 5.03 -1.49 5.78
C THR A 115 6.46 -1.48 6.33
N MET A 116 7.45 -1.70 5.47
CA MET A 116 8.87 -1.66 5.85
C MET A 116 9.27 -0.28 6.42
N MET A 117 8.87 0.81 5.76
CA MET A 117 9.24 2.17 6.16
C MET A 117 8.61 2.59 7.49
N LEU A 118 7.37 2.17 7.76
CA LEU A 118 6.68 2.47 9.01
C LEU A 118 7.30 1.67 10.17
N GLU A 119 7.64 0.41 9.94
CA GLU A 119 8.35 -0.41 10.93
C GLU A 119 9.73 0.15 11.24
N GLN A 120 10.53 0.47 10.23
CA GLN A 120 11.87 1.05 10.40
C GLN A 120 11.86 2.38 11.16
N ARG A 121 10.76 3.13 11.09
CA ARG A 121 10.55 4.37 11.84
C ARG A 121 9.91 4.16 13.22
N GLY A 122 9.72 2.92 13.64
CA GLY A 122 9.17 2.57 14.94
C GLY A 122 7.70 2.90 15.11
N VAL A 123 6.93 3.05 14.02
CA VAL A 123 5.47 3.24 14.10
C VAL A 123 4.80 2.00 14.69
N PHE A 124 5.31 0.83 14.33
CA PHE A 124 4.97 -0.46 14.92
C PHE A 124 6.20 -1.37 14.88
N SER A 125 6.15 -2.47 15.62
CA SER A 125 7.17 -3.53 15.54
C SER A 125 6.74 -4.67 14.61
N TRP A 126 7.69 -5.48 14.12
CA TRP A 126 7.37 -6.71 13.38
C TRP A 126 6.46 -7.68 14.15
N LEU A 127 6.53 -7.70 15.48
CA LEU A 127 5.64 -8.54 16.29
C LEU A 127 4.19 -8.04 16.24
N GLU A 128 3.99 -6.73 16.39
CA GLU A 128 2.67 -6.10 16.24
C GLU A 128 2.12 -6.27 14.82
N TRP A 129 3.00 -6.19 13.81
CA TRP A 129 2.64 -6.44 12.42
C TRP A 129 2.21 -7.89 12.20
N ALA A 130 2.97 -8.87 12.71
CA ALA A 130 2.62 -10.28 12.60
C ALA A 130 1.25 -10.57 13.23
N ASP A 131 0.98 -10.00 14.41
CA ASP A 131 -0.31 -10.14 15.07
C ASP A 131 -1.45 -9.54 14.24
N THR A 132 -1.27 -8.30 13.77
CA THR A 132 -2.28 -7.61 12.94
C THR A 132 -2.55 -8.33 11.63
N LEU A 133 -1.49 -8.79 10.95
CA LEU A 133 -1.60 -9.51 9.68
C LEU A 133 -2.27 -10.86 9.89
N GLY A 134 -1.90 -11.62 10.92
CA GLY A 134 -2.54 -12.90 11.23
C GLY A 134 -4.03 -12.76 11.54
N ALA A 135 -4.40 -11.76 12.35
CA ALA A 135 -5.80 -11.43 12.64
C ALA A 135 -6.58 -11.04 11.38
N THR A 136 -5.90 -10.45 10.39
CA THR A 136 -6.48 -10.07 9.09
C THR A 136 -6.67 -11.28 8.19
N ILE A 137 -5.65 -12.14 8.07
CA ILE A 137 -5.72 -13.39 7.29
C ILE A 137 -6.80 -14.31 7.83
N ARG A 138 -6.92 -14.44 9.16
CA ARG A 138 -7.91 -15.33 9.79
C ARG A 138 -9.35 -15.02 9.40
N VAL A 139 -9.66 -13.75 9.16
CA VAL A 139 -11.01 -13.28 8.81
C VAL A 139 -11.15 -12.96 7.32
N ALA A 140 -10.09 -13.17 6.52
CA ALA A 140 -10.13 -12.93 5.09
C ALA A 140 -11.10 -13.91 4.42
N ALA A 141 -11.75 -13.44 3.35
CA ALA A 141 -12.63 -14.30 2.58
C ALA A 141 -11.81 -15.37 1.83
N PRO A 142 -12.38 -16.56 1.60
CA PRO A 142 -11.75 -17.54 0.71
C PRO A 142 -11.47 -16.93 -0.67
N GLY A 143 -10.21 -16.99 -1.11
CA GLY A 143 -9.78 -16.45 -2.41
C GLY A 143 -9.26 -15.00 -2.37
N THR A 144 -9.27 -14.32 -1.22
CA THR A 144 -8.57 -13.03 -1.06
C THR A 144 -7.09 -13.17 -1.43
N ALA A 145 -6.57 -12.23 -2.22
CA ALA A 145 -5.18 -12.27 -2.64
C ALA A 145 -4.24 -11.90 -1.48
N TYR A 146 -3.01 -12.42 -1.51
CA TYR A 146 -2.01 -12.20 -0.45
C TYR A 146 -1.81 -10.72 -0.09
N TYR A 147 -1.54 -9.88 -1.09
CA TYR A 147 -1.27 -8.47 -0.84
C TYR A 147 -2.53 -7.66 -0.53
N GLU A 148 -3.74 -8.16 -0.81
CA GLU A 148 -4.98 -7.53 -0.37
C GLU A 148 -5.12 -7.64 1.15
N ALA A 149 -4.88 -8.83 1.71
CA ALA A 149 -4.86 -9.01 3.17
C ALA A 149 -3.71 -8.22 3.82
N TRP A 150 -2.58 -8.08 3.12
CA TRP A 150 -1.48 -7.22 3.56
C TRP A 150 -1.90 -5.75 3.63
N LEU A 151 -2.55 -5.24 2.59
CA LEU A 151 -3.07 -3.87 2.54
C LEU A 151 -4.13 -3.63 3.63
N ASP A 152 -5.06 -4.58 3.83
CA ASP A 152 -6.03 -4.55 4.92
C ASP A 152 -5.36 -4.46 6.30
N GLY A 153 -4.29 -5.24 6.51
CA GLY A 153 -3.49 -5.20 7.74
C GLY A 153 -2.82 -3.84 7.96
N LEU A 154 -2.33 -3.22 6.88
CA LEU A 154 -1.70 -1.90 6.91
C LEU A 154 -2.71 -0.78 7.24
N GLU A 155 -3.91 -0.83 6.67
CA GLU A 155 -4.98 0.10 7.04
C GLU A 155 -5.39 -0.08 8.50
N ARG A 156 -5.51 -1.33 8.97
CA ARG A 156 -5.84 -1.63 10.37
C ARG A 156 -4.80 -1.06 11.33
N ILE A 157 -3.51 -1.21 11.06
CA ILE A 157 -2.47 -0.70 11.96
C ILE A 157 -2.43 0.83 11.96
N VAL A 158 -2.63 1.47 10.80
CA VAL A 158 -2.71 2.94 10.69
C VAL A 158 -3.89 3.49 11.50
N VAL A 159 -5.05 2.83 11.44
CA VAL A 159 -6.23 3.19 12.24
C VAL A 159 -6.00 2.93 13.72
N HIS A 160 -5.45 1.77 14.09
CA HIS A 160 -5.20 1.42 15.49
C HIS A 160 -4.18 2.35 16.16
N LYS A 161 -3.17 2.81 15.41
CA LYS A 161 -2.16 3.78 15.88
C LYS A 161 -2.62 5.24 15.77
N GLU A 162 -3.89 5.49 15.44
CA GLU A 162 -4.51 6.81 15.33
C GLU A 162 -3.80 7.77 14.36
N ILE A 163 -3.12 7.23 13.34
CA ILE A 163 -2.46 8.03 12.29
C ILE A 163 -3.52 8.63 11.36
N ALA A 164 -4.56 7.85 11.06
CA ALA A 164 -5.76 8.26 10.33
C ALA A 164 -6.93 7.36 10.74
N ASP A 165 -8.15 7.91 10.76
CA ASP A 165 -9.36 7.08 10.91
C ASP A 165 -9.84 6.55 9.54
N ARG A 166 -10.81 5.64 9.59
CA ARG A 166 -11.44 5.05 8.39
C ARG A 166 -12.04 6.12 7.47
N ALA A 167 -12.70 7.13 8.04
CA ALA A 167 -13.34 8.19 7.27
C ALA A 167 -12.31 9.04 6.50
N THR A 168 -11.16 9.31 7.11
CA THR A 168 -10.04 10.01 6.51
C THR A 168 -9.42 9.17 5.38
N LEU A 169 -9.23 7.86 5.59
CA LEU A 169 -8.76 6.96 4.52
C LEU A 169 -9.69 7.00 3.32
N THR A 170 -10.99 6.82 3.52
CA THR A 170 -12.00 6.90 2.44
C THR A 170 -12.01 8.27 1.76
N ARG A 171 -11.89 9.37 2.52
CA ARG A 171 -11.81 10.72 1.96
C ARG A 171 -10.60 10.89 1.06
N TYR A 172 -9.42 10.38 1.45
CA TYR A 172 -8.23 10.44 0.61
C TYR A 172 -8.34 9.53 -0.61
N GLN A 173 -8.98 8.37 -0.50
CA GLN A 173 -9.26 7.49 -1.65
C GLN A 173 -10.12 8.22 -2.69
N HIS A 174 -11.21 8.86 -2.26
CA HIS A 174 -12.03 9.69 -3.15
C HIS A 174 -11.26 10.85 -3.76
N ALA A 175 -10.39 11.52 -2.99
CA ALA A 175 -9.57 12.59 -3.54
C ALA A 175 -8.58 12.09 -4.60
N TRP A 176 -8.02 10.90 -4.42
CA TRP A 176 -7.16 10.27 -5.45
C TRP A 176 -7.94 9.89 -6.70
N ASP A 177 -9.17 9.41 -6.55
CA ASP A 177 -10.07 9.09 -7.67
C ASP A 177 -10.39 10.35 -8.49
N GLN A 178 -10.78 11.45 -7.81
CA GLN A 178 -10.99 12.75 -8.46
C GLN A 178 -9.73 13.27 -9.15
N ALA A 179 -8.58 13.17 -8.49
CA ALA A 179 -7.31 13.59 -9.05
C ALA A 179 -6.93 12.77 -10.29
N ALA A 180 -7.19 11.46 -10.28
CA ALA A 180 -6.97 10.58 -11.42
C ALA A 180 -7.87 10.94 -12.61
N ALA A 181 -9.17 11.09 -12.36
CA ALA A 181 -10.15 11.42 -13.39
C ALA A 181 -9.84 12.72 -14.15
N ARG A 182 -9.28 13.73 -13.47
CA ARG A 182 -8.89 15.00 -14.12
C ARG A 182 -7.50 15.00 -14.75
N THR A 183 -6.69 13.98 -14.52
CA THR A 183 -5.29 13.95 -14.95
C THR A 183 -5.19 13.35 -16.36
N PRO A 184 -4.60 14.05 -17.35
CA PRO A 184 -4.42 13.49 -18.69
C PRO A 184 -3.58 12.20 -18.66
N PRO A 185 -3.89 11.20 -19.52
CA PRO A 185 -3.11 9.98 -19.62
C PRO A 185 -1.61 10.23 -19.82
N GLY A 186 -0.77 9.47 -19.13
CA GLY A 186 0.69 9.59 -19.20
C GLY A 186 1.28 10.76 -18.41
N THR A 187 0.46 11.51 -17.65
CA THR A 187 0.93 12.56 -16.75
C THR A 187 0.85 12.11 -15.29
N ALA A 188 1.74 12.63 -14.45
CA ALA A 188 1.75 12.29 -13.03
C ALA A 188 0.51 12.88 -12.34
N ILE A 189 -0.20 12.02 -11.59
CA ILE A 189 -1.33 12.43 -10.77
C ILE A 189 -0.78 13.15 -9.53
N ALA A 190 -1.39 14.27 -9.17
CA ALA A 190 -1.04 15.02 -7.97
C ALA A 190 -2.33 15.49 -7.29
N LEU A 191 -2.45 15.27 -5.98
CA LEU A 191 -3.58 15.78 -5.20
C LEU A 191 -3.58 17.31 -5.11
N ARG A 192 -4.77 17.89 -5.12
CA ARG A 192 -5.05 19.32 -4.93
C ARG A 192 -6.16 19.48 -3.89
N PRO A 193 -6.25 20.66 -3.23
CA PRO A 193 -7.33 20.91 -2.27
C PRO A 193 -8.74 20.73 -2.84
N GLU A 194 -8.93 21.00 -4.14
CA GLU A 194 -10.19 20.82 -4.86
C GLU A 194 -10.63 19.35 -4.98
N ASP A 195 -9.71 18.40 -4.90
CA ASP A 195 -10.04 16.97 -4.99
C ASP A 195 -10.70 16.44 -3.70
N PHE A 196 -10.62 17.21 -2.61
CA PHE A 196 -11.23 16.87 -1.31
C PHE A 196 -12.61 17.51 -1.09
N ALA A 197 -13.16 18.15 -2.13
CA ALA A 197 -14.42 18.90 -2.09
C ALA A 197 -15.65 17.98 -2.07
#